data_AF-A0A952JZT6-F1
#
_entry.id   AF-A0A952JZT6-F1
#
_cell.length_a   1.000
_cell.length_b   1.000
_cell.length_c   1.000
_cell.angle_alpha   90.00
_cell.angle_beta   90.00
_cell.angle_gamma   90.00
#
_symmetry.space_group_name_H-M   'P 1'
#
loop_
_entity.id
_entity.type
_entity.pdbx_description
1 polymer ?
#
loop_
_entity_poly.entity_id
_entity_poly.type
_entity_poly.pdbx_seq_one_letter_code
_entity_poly.pdbx_strand_id
1 'polypeptide(L)'
;TGHRAIPRVPMSIDAGLQVLLVGSGASLGREGAPRQLAAALGDFGTTRLALTARDREILLACAAGAGLGGVYSVPLGGALFAARILLGTWHPRAVGTALITSSLAVAVASPVTHLEHALTWPDAKLSYLFAFLALAIAPLAVAVGLAFNRVMAIARPTVQFKSWVLIPAIAAAGLLTGICSIWWPELPGNGRSILTVSLNSGLTLGAAAVILLLKPLLTALFLRAGAVGGMLTPALATGAAAGSVTTLVLNHFAGTSIHVSAVSLMCAAGVLAITQRAPLFAALFVWELARPPYWLLAVFAIAAYTAHGLQLMRERRAADPVVAAP
;
A
#
# COMPACT_ATOMS: atom_id res chain seq x y z
N THR A 1 13.80 -8.03 32.49
CA THR A 1 12.77 -6.97 32.52
C THR A 1 11.78 -7.23 31.40
N GLY A 2 10.52 -7.42 31.76
CA GLY A 2 9.52 -8.19 31.00
C GLY A 2 9.28 -7.75 29.57
N HIS A 3 9.63 -8.62 28.62
CA HIS A 3 9.07 -8.56 27.28
C HIS A 3 7.69 -9.20 27.33
N ARG A 4 6.65 -8.37 27.17
CA ARG A 4 5.28 -8.87 26.97
C ARG A 4 5.28 -9.82 25.78
N ALA A 5 4.84 -11.05 26.01
CA ALA A 5 4.53 -11.98 24.94
C ALA A 5 3.53 -11.32 23.99
N ILE A 6 3.70 -11.54 22.68
CA ILE A 6 2.73 -11.05 21.72
C ILE A 6 1.39 -11.75 22.04
N PRO A 7 0.25 -11.03 22.05
CA PRO A 7 -1.05 -11.65 22.28
C PRO A 7 -1.45 -12.50 21.07
N ARG A 8 -0.92 -13.73 21.01
CA ARG A 8 -1.06 -14.66 19.87
C ARG A 8 -2.51 -14.91 19.49
N VAL A 9 -3.34 -15.25 20.48
CA VAL A 9 -4.75 -15.58 20.28
C VAL A 9 -5.54 -14.37 19.75
N PRO A 10 -5.49 -13.18 20.39
CA PRO A 10 -6.13 -11.99 19.85
C PRO A 10 -5.66 -11.62 18.43
N MET A 11 -4.35 -11.70 18.14
CA MET A 11 -3.83 -11.40 16.80
C MET A 11 -4.31 -12.39 15.74
N SER A 12 -4.38 -13.68 16.05
CA SER A 12 -4.90 -14.68 15.12
C SER A 12 -6.40 -14.52 14.88
N ILE A 13 -7.17 -14.17 15.91
CA ILE A 13 -8.60 -13.88 15.77
C ILE A 13 -8.81 -12.61 14.93
N ASP A 14 -8.08 -11.54 15.21
CA ASP A 14 -8.12 -10.29 14.44
C ASP A 14 -7.76 -10.52 12.97
N ALA A 15 -6.71 -11.32 12.71
CA ALA A 15 -6.36 -11.73 11.36
C ALA A 15 -7.49 -12.50 10.66
N GLY A 16 -8.15 -13.44 11.35
CA GLY A 16 -9.31 -14.16 10.80
C GLY A 16 -10.48 -13.25 10.46
N LEU A 17 -10.82 -12.32 11.36
CA LEU A 17 -11.88 -11.33 11.14
C LEU A 17 -11.57 -10.39 9.97
N GLN A 18 -10.31 -9.96 9.84
CA GLN A 18 -9.86 -9.15 8.71
C GLN A 18 -9.96 -9.90 7.38
N VAL A 19 -9.64 -11.20 7.35
CA VAL A 19 -9.82 -12.03 6.14
C VAL A 19 -11.30 -12.10 5.75
N LEU A 20 -12.20 -12.32 6.71
CA LEU A 20 -13.64 -12.34 6.44
C LEU A 20 -14.14 -10.99 5.93
N LEU A 21 -13.72 -9.89 6.57
CA LEU A 21 -14.14 -8.54 6.21
C LEU A 21 -13.62 -8.11 4.83
N VAL A 22 -12.34 -8.33 4.55
CA VAL A 22 -11.76 -8.00 3.23
C VAL A 22 -12.31 -8.95 2.16
N GLY A 23 -12.53 -10.22 2.50
CA GLY A 23 -13.15 -11.21 1.64
C GLY A 23 -14.60 -10.89 1.28
N SER A 24 -15.35 -10.24 2.19
CA SER A 24 -16.71 -9.77 1.94
C SER A 24 -16.77 -8.48 1.11
N GLY A 25 -15.64 -7.98 0.60
CA GLY A 25 -15.59 -6.82 -0.28
C GLY A 25 -15.32 -5.47 0.41
N ALA A 26 -14.93 -5.45 1.69
CA ALA A 26 -14.59 -4.19 2.35
C ALA A 26 -13.43 -3.47 1.64
N SER A 27 -13.52 -2.13 1.56
CA SER A 27 -12.48 -1.28 0.96
C SER A 27 -11.29 -1.11 1.91
N LEU A 28 -10.65 -2.22 2.27
CA LEU A 28 -9.50 -2.30 3.16
C LEU A 28 -8.42 -3.18 2.52
N GLY A 29 -7.17 -2.89 2.85
CA GLY A 29 -6.02 -3.68 2.42
C GLY A 29 -5.97 -5.03 3.13
N ARG A 30 -5.64 -6.09 2.38
CA ARG A 30 -5.49 -7.46 2.90
C ARG A 30 -4.13 -7.71 3.57
N GLU A 31 -3.26 -6.72 3.69
CA GLU A 31 -1.94 -6.83 4.29
C GLU A 31 -1.97 -6.97 5.82
N GLY A 32 -3.05 -6.56 6.49
CA GLY A 32 -3.14 -6.63 7.96
C GLY A 32 -3.08 -8.05 8.49
N ALA A 33 -4.04 -8.88 8.07
CA ALA A 33 -4.20 -10.24 8.57
C ALA A 33 -2.97 -11.13 8.40
N PRO A 34 -2.33 -11.21 7.22
CA PRO A 34 -1.19 -12.10 7.03
C PRO A 34 0.04 -11.65 7.82
N ARG A 35 0.23 -10.34 8.01
CA ARG A 35 1.31 -9.81 8.85
C ARG A 35 1.14 -10.21 10.31
N GLN A 36 -0.07 -10.05 10.84
CA GLN A 36 -0.40 -10.42 12.22
C GLN A 36 -0.30 -11.93 12.44
N LEU A 37 -0.88 -12.71 11.54
CA LEU A 37 -0.85 -14.18 11.62
C LEU A 37 0.58 -14.71 11.50
N ALA A 38 1.37 -14.20 10.54
CA ALA A 38 2.77 -14.61 10.40
C ALA A 38 3.61 -14.23 11.62
N ALA A 39 3.39 -13.05 12.22
CA ALA A 39 4.06 -12.68 13.47
C ALA A 39 3.65 -13.57 14.65
N ALA A 40 2.37 -13.93 14.77
CA ALA A 40 1.87 -14.82 15.83
C ALA A 40 2.43 -16.24 15.69
N LEU A 41 2.48 -16.78 14.46
CA LEU A 41 3.08 -18.08 14.16
C LEU A 41 4.60 -18.06 14.34
N GLY A 42 5.27 -16.98 13.93
CA GLY A 42 6.70 -16.78 14.15
C GLY A 42 7.03 -16.72 15.63
N ASP A 43 6.21 -16.04 16.44
CA ASP A 43 6.36 -16.01 17.90
C ASP A 43 6.17 -17.40 18.51
N PHE A 44 5.16 -18.14 18.05
CA PHE A 44 4.93 -19.51 18.51
C PHE A 44 6.13 -20.41 18.20
N GLY A 45 6.63 -20.40 16.96
CA GLY A 45 7.77 -21.21 16.53
C GLY A 45 9.09 -20.84 17.21
N THR A 46 9.24 -19.59 17.66
CA THR A 46 10.46 -19.12 18.34
C THR A 46 10.42 -19.23 19.87
N THR A 47 9.26 -19.57 20.47
CA THR A 47 9.08 -19.64 21.93
C THR A 47 10.09 -20.55 22.65
N ARG A 48 10.49 -21.65 22.01
CA ARG A 48 11.39 -22.65 22.60
C ARG A 48 12.87 -22.40 22.27
N LEU A 49 13.18 -21.36 21.50
CA LEU A 49 14.55 -21.02 21.12
C LEU A 49 15.14 -20.04 22.14
N ALA A 50 16.41 -20.27 22.52
CA ALA A 50 17.16 -19.36 23.36
C ALA A 50 17.65 -18.16 22.51
N LEU A 51 16.76 -17.19 22.26
CA LEU A 51 17.04 -16.01 21.45
C LEU A 51 17.31 -14.79 22.32
N THR A 52 18.21 -13.93 21.85
CA THR A 52 18.33 -12.58 22.41
C THR A 52 17.08 -11.76 22.09
N ALA A 53 16.82 -10.71 22.87
CA ALA A 53 15.71 -9.78 22.63
C ALA A 53 15.72 -9.22 21.21
N ARG A 54 16.92 -8.84 20.72
CA ARG A 54 17.10 -8.26 19.40
C ARG A 54 16.88 -9.29 18.28
N ASP A 55 17.34 -10.52 18.44
CA ASP A 55 17.13 -11.57 17.45
C ASP A 55 15.65 -11.94 17.34
N ARG A 56 14.93 -12.01 18.47
CA ARG A 56 13.49 -12.23 18.47
C ARG A 56 12.73 -11.09 17.79
N GLU A 57 13.08 -9.84 18.07
CA GLU A 57 12.50 -8.67 17.40
C GLU A 57 12.70 -8.73 15.88
N ILE A 58 13.92 -9.02 15.42
CA ILE A 58 14.23 -9.17 13.99
C ILE A 58 13.40 -10.29 13.38
N LEU A 59 13.33 -11.47 14.00
CA LEU A 59 12.57 -12.61 13.47
C LEU A 59 11.07 -12.32 13.36
N LEU A 60 10.48 -11.66 14.36
CA LEU A 60 9.06 -11.32 14.35
C LEU A 60 8.73 -10.26 13.29
N ALA A 61 9.59 -9.26 13.11
CA ALA A 61 9.43 -8.29 12.04
C ALA A 61 9.62 -8.94 10.65
N CYS A 62 10.59 -9.83 10.50
CA CYS A 62 10.81 -10.60 9.27
C CYS A 62 9.63 -11.53 8.96
N ALA A 63 9.02 -12.16 9.98
CA ALA A 63 7.82 -12.97 9.81
C ALA A 63 6.63 -12.11 9.33
N ALA A 64 6.41 -10.94 9.92
CA ALA A 64 5.40 -10.00 9.44
C ALA A 64 5.68 -9.55 7.99
N GLY A 65 6.92 -9.18 7.65
CA GLY A 65 7.32 -8.83 6.28
C GLY A 65 7.13 -9.98 5.29
N ALA A 66 7.42 -11.22 5.69
CA ALA A 66 7.19 -12.42 4.90
C ALA A 66 5.70 -12.68 4.64
N GLY A 67 4.84 -12.39 5.63
CA GLY A 67 3.38 -12.39 5.45
C GLY A 67 2.92 -11.40 4.37
N LEU A 68 3.48 -10.18 4.35
CA LEU A 68 3.22 -9.21 3.27
C LEU A 68 3.74 -9.73 1.92
N GLY A 69 4.98 -10.21 1.89
CA GLY A 69 5.65 -10.73 0.70
C GLY A 69 4.86 -11.85 0.05
N GLY A 70 4.52 -12.89 0.80
CA GLY A 70 3.77 -14.06 0.30
C GLY A 70 2.38 -13.71 -0.24
N VAL A 71 1.71 -12.74 0.37
CA VAL A 71 0.37 -12.31 -0.04
C VAL A 71 0.40 -11.53 -1.34
N TYR A 72 1.36 -10.61 -1.52
CA TYR A 72 1.46 -9.79 -2.73
C TYR A 72 2.44 -10.33 -3.77
N SER A 73 3.08 -11.48 -3.52
CA SER A 73 4.11 -12.08 -4.38
C SER A 73 5.30 -11.13 -4.66
N VAL A 74 5.67 -10.34 -3.65
CA VAL A 74 6.69 -9.28 -3.68
C VAL A 74 7.77 -9.55 -2.61
N PRO A 75 8.76 -10.41 -2.89
CA PRO A 75 9.77 -10.79 -1.92
C PRO A 75 10.63 -9.60 -1.46
N LEU A 76 11.06 -8.71 -2.36
CA LEU A 76 11.85 -7.52 -2.02
C LEU A 76 11.01 -6.50 -1.25
N GLY A 77 9.76 -6.29 -1.65
CA GLY A 77 8.80 -5.44 -0.95
C GLY A 77 8.57 -5.91 0.49
N GLY A 78 8.31 -7.21 0.70
CA GLY A 78 8.16 -7.80 2.03
C GLY A 78 9.41 -7.64 2.91
N ALA A 79 10.59 -7.79 2.32
CA ALA A 79 11.86 -7.62 3.03
C ALA A 79 12.11 -6.16 3.46
N LEU A 80 11.88 -5.21 2.56
CA LEU A 80 12.00 -3.77 2.86
C LEU A 80 10.94 -3.30 3.85
N PHE A 81 9.74 -3.88 3.82
CA PHE A 81 8.72 -3.61 4.83
C PHE A 81 9.21 -4.01 6.23
N ALA A 82 9.77 -5.21 6.38
CA ALA A 82 10.36 -5.64 7.65
C ALA A 82 11.53 -4.74 8.08
N ALA A 83 12.53 -4.56 7.20
CA ALA A 83 13.75 -3.85 7.56
C ALA A 83 13.53 -2.34 7.78
N ARG A 84 12.79 -1.67 6.89
CA ARG A 84 12.70 -0.20 6.88
C ARG A 84 11.48 0.35 7.60
N ILE A 85 10.34 -0.34 7.53
CA ILE A 85 9.06 0.14 8.11
C ILE A 85 8.87 -0.39 9.53
N LEU A 86 9.13 -1.69 9.78
CA LEU A 86 8.97 -2.26 11.12
C LEU A 86 10.20 -2.05 12.00
N LEU A 87 11.40 -2.39 11.51
CA LEU A 87 12.64 -2.34 12.31
C LEU A 87 13.39 -1.01 12.21
N GLY A 88 13.15 -0.21 11.17
CA GLY A 88 13.84 1.06 10.95
C GLY A 88 15.37 0.93 10.82
N THR A 89 15.89 -0.18 10.30
CA THR A 89 17.33 -0.48 10.29
C THR A 89 17.84 -0.96 8.92
N TRP A 90 19.12 -0.69 8.66
CA TRP A 90 19.88 -1.18 7.49
C TRP A 90 20.88 -2.27 7.85
N HIS A 91 20.81 -2.80 9.08
CA HIS A 91 21.77 -3.78 9.54
C HIS A 91 21.73 -5.04 8.65
N PRO A 92 22.87 -5.52 8.11
CA PRO A 92 22.91 -6.62 7.15
C PRO A 92 22.21 -7.89 7.65
N ARG A 93 22.31 -8.19 8.94
CA ARG A 93 21.58 -9.31 9.56
C ARG A 93 20.06 -9.18 9.39
N ALA A 94 19.48 -8.01 9.67
CA ALA A 94 18.03 -7.81 9.55
C ALA A 94 17.58 -7.84 8.08
N VAL A 95 18.33 -7.19 7.19
CA VAL A 95 18.03 -7.17 5.75
C VAL A 95 18.15 -8.57 5.14
N GLY A 96 19.22 -9.29 5.46
CA GLY A 96 19.45 -10.66 5.00
C GLY A 96 18.38 -11.63 5.48
N THR A 97 18.05 -11.59 6.78
CA THR A 97 16.95 -12.41 7.31
C THR A 97 15.63 -12.08 6.64
N ALA A 98 15.30 -10.79 6.49
CA ALA A 98 14.06 -10.36 5.86
C ALA A 98 13.94 -10.82 4.39
N LEU A 99 15.03 -10.73 3.62
CA LEU A 99 15.09 -11.20 2.23
C LEU A 99 14.88 -12.70 2.14
N ILE A 100 15.54 -13.49 3.00
CA ILE A 100 15.42 -14.96 3.01
C ILE A 100 13.99 -15.36 3.39
N THR A 101 13.45 -14.84 4.49
CA THR A 101 12.11 -15.24 4.96
C THR A 101 11.02 -14.79 4.01
N SER A 102 11.13 -13.59 3.43
CA SER A 102 10.16 -13.07 2.47
C SER A 102 10.19 -13.86 1.15
N SER A 103 11.38 -14.15 0.63
CA SER A 103 11.54 -14.96 -0.58
C SER A 103 11.01 -16.38 -0.40
N LEU A 104 11.28 -17.00 0.75
CA LEU A 104 10.76 -18.32 1.07
C LEU A 104 9.23 -18.32 1.17
N ALA A 105 8.64 -17.32 1.83
CA ALA A 105 7.19 -17.21 1.91
C ALA A 105 6.54 -17.02 0.53
N VAL A 106 7.16 -16.24 -0.36
CA VAL A 106 6.70 -16.09 -1.75
C VAL A 106 6.82 -17.40 -2.53
N ALA A 107 7.92 -18.13 -2.38
CA ALA A 107 8.10 -19.42 -3.04
C ALA A 107 7.06 -20.46 -2.57
N VAL A 108 6.77 -20.50 -1.27
CA VAL A 108 5.73 -21.38 -0.71
C VAL A 108 4.33 -20.95 -1.16
N ALA A 109 4.07 -19.65 -1.27
CA ALA A 109 2.78 -19.12 -1.71
C ALA A 109 2.59 -19.17 -3.23
N SER A 110 3.67 -19.36 -4.02
CA SER A 110 3.61 -19.25 -5.48
C SER A 110 2.57 -20.17 -6.12
N PRO A 111 2.42 -21.46 -5.74
CA PRO A 111 1.47 -22.37 -6.36
C PRO A 111 0.01 -21.90 -6.29
N VAL A 112 -0.32 -21.10 -5.26
CA VAL A 112 -1.68 -20.60 -5.00
C VAL A 112 -1.86 -19.16 -5.49
N THR A 113 -0.77 -18.40 -5.62
CA THR A 113 -0.80 -16.96 -5.93
C THR A 113 -0.40 -16.61 -7.36
N HIS A 114 -0.11 -17.61 -8.21
CA HIS A 114 0.26 -17.45 -9.61
C HIS A 114 -0.74 -16.54 -10.35
N LEU A 115 -0.30 -15.30 -10.61
CA LEU A 115 -1.02 -14.30 -11.39
C LEU A 115 0.01 -13.56 -12.24
N GLU A 116 0.45 -14.20 -13.33
CA GLU A 116 1.12 -13.46 -14.40
C GLU A 116 0.06 -12.65 -15.15
N HIS A 117 0.19 -11.33 -15.10
CA HIS A 117 -0.48 -10.48 -16.06
C HIS A 117 0.60 -10.03 -17.04
N ALA A 118 0.54 -10.54 -18.26
CA ALA A 118 1.36 -10.02 -19.35
C ALA A 118 0.89 -8.59 -19.65
N LEU A 119 1.62 -7.62 -19.14
CA LEU A 119 1.35 -6.20 -19.36
C LEU A 119 2.23 -5.68 -20.49
N THR A 120 1.67 -4.78 -21.30
CA THR A 120 2.42 -4.04 -22.29
C THR A 120 3.03 -2.80 -21.65
N TRP A 121 4.33 -2.61 -21.88
CA TRP A 121 5.10 -1.53 -21.28
C TRP A 121 5.66 -0.59 -22.36
N PRO A 122 5.84 0.70 -22.05
CA PRO A 122 6.47 1.63 -22.98
C PRO A 122 7.88 1.19 -23.37
N ASP A 123 8.31 1.60 -24.56
CA ASP A 123 9.69 1.42 -25.01
C ASP A 123 10.69 2.17 -24.12
N ALA A 124 11.83 1.55 -23.86
CA ALA A 124 12.91 2.15 -23.07
C ALA A 124 13.45 3.48 -23.65
N LYS A 125 13.23 3.74 -24.95
CA LYS A 125 13.57 5.02 -25.59
C LYS A 125 12.85 6.22 -24.97
N LEU A 126 11.70 5.99 -24.33
CA LEU A 126 10.92 7.02 -23.64
C LEU A 126 11.38 7.27 -22.20
N SER A 127 12.48 6.65 -21.75
CA SER A 127 12.95 6.76 -20.35
C SER A 127 13.11 8.21 -19.87
N TYR A 128 13.64 9.10 -20.71
CA TYR A 128 13.81 10.52 -20.35
C TYR A 128 12.48 11.26 -20.19
N LEU A 129 11.51 10.99 -21.07
CA LEU A 129 10.16 11.54 -20.96
C LEU A 129 9.48 11.08 -19.68
N PHE A 130 9.60 9.79 -19.34
CA PHE A 130 9.03 9.25 -18.11
C PHE A 130 9.74 9.75 -16.85
N ALA A 131 11.06 9.97 -16.90
CA ALA A 131 11.79 10.61 -15.80
C ALA A 131 11.33 12.07 -15.57
N PHE A 132 11.09 12.82 -16.64
CA PHE A 132 10.50 14.16 -16.55
C PHE A 132 9.07 14.10 -15.98
N LEU A 133 8.23 13.19 -16.47
CA LEU A 133 6.87 12.98 -15.94
C LEU A 133 6.90 12.57 -14.46
N ALA A 134 7.89 11.80 -14.01
CA ALA A 134 8.06 11.42 -12.61
C ALA A 134 8.29 12.64 -11.70
N LEU A 135 9.07 13.62 -12.17
CA LEU A 135 9.25 14.89 -11.47
C LEU A 135 7.98 15.73 -11.52
N ALA A 136 7.34 15.83 -12.69
CA ALA A 136 6.13 16.62 -12.89
C ALA A 136 4.92 16.12 -12.08
N ILE A 137 4.79 14.80 -11.88
CA ILE A 137 3.68 14.20 -11.13
C ILE A 137 3.90 14.21 -9.62
N ALA A 138 5.13 14.46 -9.14
CA ALA A 138 5.44 14.41 -7.73
C ALA A 138 4.58 15.35 -6.86
N PRO A 139 4.28 16.61 -7.24
CA PRO A 139 3.38 17.48 -6.48
C PRO A 139 1.96 16.91 -6.36
N LEU A 140 1.45 16.28 -7.43
CA LEU A 140 0.15 15.60 -7.41
C LEU A 140 0.18 14.42 -6.43
N ALA A 141 1.23 13.59 -6.48
CA ALA A 141 1.39 12.47 -5.57
C ALA A 141 1.47 12.92 -4.09
N VAL A 142 2.14 14.05 -3.82
CA VAL A 142 2.16 14.69 -2.49
C VAL A 142 0.75 15.11 -2.08
N ALA A 143 0.04 15.83 -2.94
CA ALA A 143 -1.31 16.31 -2.65
C ALA A 143 -2.27 15.16 -2.34
N VAL A 144 -2.28 14.12 -3.19
CA VAL A 144 -3.13 12.93 -3.04
C VAL A 144 -2.74 12.13 -1.80
N GLY A 145 -1.44 11.90 -1.56
CA GLY A 145 -0.98 11.15 -0.38
C GLY A 145 -1.29 11.85 0.94
N LEU A 146 -1.15 13.18 1.00
CA LEU A 146 -1.51 13.97 2.18
C LEU A 146 -3.03 14.02 2.38
N ALA A 147 -3.81 14.18 1.29
CA ALA A 147 -5.27 14.12 1.36
C ALA A 147 -5.73 12.76 1.88
N PHE A 148 -5.17 11.66 1.36
CA PHE A 148 -5.45 10.31 1.84
C PHE A 148 -5.15 10.17 3.34
N ASN A 149 -3.94 10.54 3.77
CA ASN A 149 -3.56 10.50 5.19
C ASN A 149 -4.51 11.32 6.07
N ARG A 150 -4.91 12.52 5.62
CA ARG A 150 -5.84 13.40 6.35
C ARG A 150 -7.23 12.77 6.47
N VAL A 151 -7.76 12.22 5.39
CA VAL A 151 -9.07 11.54 5.38
C VAL A 151 -9.04 10.32 6.31
N MET A 152 -7.99 9.50 6.26
CA MET A 152 -7.82 8.36 7.17
C MET A 152 -7.71 8.80 8.64
N ALA A 153 -6.98 9.89 8.91
CA ALA A 153 -6.81 10.43 10.26
C ALA A 153 -8.14 10.96 10.85
N ILE A 154 -8.95 11.66 10.05
CA ILE A 154 -10.29 12.15 10.45
C ILE A 154 -11.25 10.98 10.66
N ALA A 155 -11.14 9.95 9.83
CA ALA A 155 -12.00 8.78 9.90
C ALA A 155 -11.71 7.89 11.11
N ARG A 156 -10.47 7.87 11.59
CA ARG A 156 -10.06 6.98 12.68
C ARG A 156 -10.75 7.39 14.00
N PRO A 157 -11.54 6.50 14.62
CA PRO A 157 -12.22 6.83 15.86
C PRO A 157 -11.20 7.03 16.99
N THR A 158 -11.44 8.04 17.84
CA THR A 158 -10.58 8.36 18.99
C THR A 158 -10.63 7.29 20.08
N VAL A 159 -11.80 6.64 20.23
CA VAL A 159 -11.99 5.48 21.10
C VAL A 159 -12.63 4.38 20.28
N GLN A 160 -12.07 3.17 20.32
CA GLN A 160 -12.71 2.02 19.69
C GLN A 160 -14.03 1.73 20.39
N PHE A 161 -15.12 1.73 19.63
CA PHE A 161 -16.43 1.35 20.15
C PHE A 161 -16.39 -0.11 20.62
N LYS A 162 -16.55 -0.33 21.93
CA LYS A 162 -16.63 -1.67 22.54
C LYS A 162 -18.06 -2.23 22.55
N SER A 163 -18.95 -1.63 21.78
CA SER A 163 -20.38 -1.94 21.77
C SER A 163 -20.75 -2.82 20.59
N TRP A 164 -21.84 -3.58 20.73
CA TRP A 164 -22.49 -4.35 19.66
C TRP A 164 -22.87 -3.52 18.43
N VAL A 165 -22.83 -2.18 18.54
CA VAL A 165 -23.03 -1.21 17.43
C VAL A 165 -21.96 -1.33 16.34
N LEU A 166 -20.79 -1.91 16.62
CA LEU A 166 -19.72 -2.08 15.63
C LEU A 166 -20.13 -2.99 14.47
N ILE A 167 -20.85 -4.08 14.76
CA ILE A 167 -21.31 -5.04 13.73
C ILE A 167 -22.27 -4.38 12.72
N PRO A 168 -23.38 -3.72 13.13
CA PRO A 168 -24.27 -3.06 12.19
C PRO A 168 -23.61 -1.85 11.50
N ALA A 169 -22.67 -1.15 12.16
CA ALA A 169 -21.93 -0.05 11.53
C ALA A 169 -21.05 -0.54 10.37
N ILE A 170 -20.29 -1.63 10.57
CA ILE A 170 -19.47 -2.25 9.52
C ILE A 170 -20.37 -2.84 8.43
N ALA A 171 -21.48 -3.47 8.79
CA ALA A 171 -22.45 -3.99 7.83
C ALA A 171 -23.07 -2.87 6.98
N ALA A 172 -23.39 -1.72 7.56
CA ALA A 172 -23.88 -0.56 6.82
C ALA A 172 -22.83 0.01 5.86
N ALA A 173 -21.55 0.07 6.27
CA ALA A 173 -20.44 0.43 5.40
C ALA A 173 -20.28 -0.57 4.24
N GLY A 174 -20.45 -1.86 4.52
CA GLY A 174 -20.51 -2.94 3.54
C GLY A 174 -21.66 -2.78 2.55
N LEU A 175 -22.87 -2.50 3.05
CA LEU A 175 -24.06 -2.28 2.23
C LEU A 175 -23.87 -1.09 1.28
N LEU A 176 -23.37 0.04 1.80
CA LEU A 176 -23.07 1.22 0.98
C LEU A 176 -22.03 0.91 -0.09
N THR A 177 -20.97 0.18 0.27
CA THR A 177 -19.94 -0.26 -0.70
C THR A 177 -20.54 -1.19 -1.76
N GLY A 178 -21.42 -2.11 -1.35
CA GLY A 178 -22.14 -3.01 -2.25
C GLY A 178 -23.07 -2.26 -3.21
N ILE A 179 -23.80 -1.26 -2.73
CA ILE A 179 -24.64 -0.39 -3.57
C ILE A 179 -23.77 0.34 -4.61
N CYS A 180 -22.66 0.98 -4.17
CA CYS A 180 -21.74 1.64 -5.10
C CYS A 180 -21.15 0.68 -6.14
N SER A 181 -20.97 -0.60 -5.79
CA SER A 181 -20.39 -1.61 -6.69
C SER A 181 -21.27 -1.99 -7.88
N ILE A 182 -22.58 -1.72 -7.84
CA ILE A 182 -23.50 -1.98 -8.95
C ILE A 182 -23.11 -1.15 -10.19
N TRP A 183 -22.69 0.09 -9.98
CA TRP A 183 -22.26 0.99 -11.06
C TRP A 183 -20.74 0.96 -11.28
N TRP A 184 -19.96 0.71 -10.23
CA TRP A 184 -18.50 0.70 -10.27
C TRP A 184 -17.93 -0.55 -9.59
N PRO A 185 -17.85 -1.68 -10.30
CA PRO A 185 -17.40 -2.96 -9.75
C PRO A 185 -15.93 -2.94 -9.32
N GLU A 186 -15.16 -1.92 -9.67
CA GLU A 186 -13.76 -1.75 -9.25
C GLU A 186 -13.63 -1.20 -7.81
N LEU A 187 -14.71 -0.67 -7.23
CA LEU A 187 -14.69 -0.05 -5.90
C LEU A 187 -14.54 -1.04 -4.73
N PRO A 188 -15.18 -2.23 -4.71
CA PRO A 188 -15.01 -3.19 -3.63
C PRO A 188 -13.60 -3.76 -3.51
N GLY A 189 -13.32 -4.32 -2.34
CA GLY A 189 -12.10 -5.07 -2.06
C GLY A 189 -10.84 -4.21 -1.95
N ASN A 190 -9.70 -4.87 -2.00
CA ASN A 190 -8.41 -4.24 -1.69
C ASN A 190 -7.88 -3.28 -2.76
N GLY A 191 -8.51 -3.18 -3.95
CA GLY A 191 -8.05 -2.32 -5.03
C GLY A 191 -7.05 -2.96 -5.99
N ARG A 192 -6.79 -4.27 -5.90
CA ARG A 192 -6.04 -5.03 -6.92
C ARG A 192 -6.75 -5.04 -8.27
N SER A 193 -8.09 -5.06 -8.27
CA SER A 193 -8.92 -4.87 -9.47
C SER A 193 -8.61 -3.56 -10.20
N ILE A 194 -8.36 -2.48 -9.44
CA ILE A 194 -8.05 -1.15 -9.99
C ILE A 194 -6.66 -1.15 -10.66
N LEU A 195 -5.69 -1.85 -10.07
CA LEU A 195 -4.40 -2.07 -10.71
C LEU A 195 -4.59 -2.86 -12.00
N THR A 196 -5.26 -4.01 -11.97
CA THR A 196 -5.43 -4.83 -13.18
C THR A 196 -6.20 -4.10 -14.30
N VAL A 197 -7.22 -3.30 -13.96
CA VAL A 197 -8.00 -2.55 -14.95
C VAL A 197 -7.25 -1.30 -15.44
N SER A 198 -6.49 -0.60 -14.58
CA SER A 198 -5.62 0.53 -15.00
C SER A 198 -4.50 0.06 -15.90
N LEU A 199 -3.99 -1.16 -15.66
CA LEU A 199 -2.86 -1.74 -16.36
C LEU A 199 -3.27 -2.34 -17.72
N ASN A 200 -4.53 -2.74 -17.90
CA ASN A 200 -5.07 -3.27 -19.16
C ASN A 200 -5.69 -2.20 -20.10
N SER A 201 -5.49 -0.91 -19.83
CA SER A 201 -5.97 0.22 -20.67
C SER A 201 -7.50 0.33 -20.85
N GLY A 202 -8.30 -0.46 -20.10
CA GLY A 202 -9.77 -0.46 -20.18
C GLY A 202 -10.45 0.56 -19.26
N LEU A 203 -9.68 1.30 -18.47
CA LEU A 203 -10.22 2.21 -17.45
C LEU A 203 -10.62 3.55 -18.08
N THR A 204 -11.91 3.86 -18.08
CA THR A 204 -12.42 5.14 -18.60
C THR A 204 -12.04 6.30 -17.68
N LEU A 205 -11.98 7.52 -18.22
CA LEU A 205 -11.71 8.73 -17.43
C LEU A 205 -12.72 8.88 -16.27
N GLY A 206 -14.00 8.58 -16.54
CA GLY A 206 -15.05 8.59 -15.52
C GLY A 206 -14.81 7.58 -14.40
N ALA A 207 -14.50 6.33 -14.75
CA ALA A 207 -14.18 5.31 -13.74
C ALA A 207 -12.94 5.68 -12.92
N ALA A 208 -11.88 6.22 -13.56
CA ALA A 208 -10.67 6.65 -12.88
C ALA A 208 -10.93 7.78 -11.88
N ALA A 209 -11.75 8.76 -12.26
CA ALA A 209 -12.14 9.87 -11.39
C ALA A 209 -13.01 9.40 -10.21
N VAL A 210 -13.94 8.48 -10.45
CA VAL A 210 -14.77 7.90 -9.40
C VAL A 210 -13.92 7.12 -8.41
N ILE A 211 -12.98 6.29 -8.86
CA ILE A 211 -12.07 5.55 -7.98
C ILE A 211 -11.20 6.50 -7.15
N LEU A 212 -10.65 7.55 -7.77
CA LEU A 212 -9.83 8.55 -7.10
C LEU A 212 -10.56 9.19 -5.90
N LEU A 213 -11.86 9.45 -6.06
CA LEU A 213 -12.68 10.11 -5.03
C LEU A 213 -13.33 9.14 -4.05
N LEU A 214 -14.02 8.10 -4.55
CA LEU A 214 -14.81 7.20 -3.71
C LEU A 214 -13.95 6.18 -2.96
N LYS A 215 -12.83 5.70 -3.52
CA LYS A 215 -12.03 4.66 -2.86
C LYS A 215 -11.49 5.11 -1.48
N PRO A 216 -10.86 6.30 -1.33
CA PRO A 216 -10.48 6.79 -0.01
C PRO A 216 -11.68 6.96 0.94
N LEU A 217 -12.82 7.44 0.43
CA LEU A 217 -14.00 7.70 1.25
C LEU A 217 -14.62 6.40 1.79
N LEU A 218 -14.72 5.37 0.96
CA LEU A 218 -15.18 4.05 1.38
C LEU A 218 -14.23 3.42 2.40
N THR A 219 -12.91 3.53 2.17
CA THR A 219 -11.91 3.08 3.16
C THR A 219 -12.06 3.83 4.48
N ALA A 220 -12.23 5.15 4.45
CA ALA A 220 -12.51 5.96 5.64
C ALA A 220 -13.80 5.54 6.34
N LEU A 221 -14.86 5.23 5.59
CA LEU A 221 -16.13 4.79 6.15
C LEU A 221 -15.96 3.50 6.97
N PHE A 222 -15.24 2.51 6.44
CA PHE A 222 -14.91 1.29 7.19
C PHE A 222 -14.07 1.58 8.44
N LEU A 223 -13.02 2.41 8.32
CA LEU A 223 -12.19 2.79 9.47
C LEU A 223 -13.02 3.50 10.56
N ARG A 224 -13.94 4.38 10.16
CA ARG A 224 -14.84 5.10 11.07
C ARG A 224 -15.85 4.19 11.73
N ALA A 225 -16.33 3.18 11.02
CA ALA A 225 -17.19 2.13 11.57
C ALA A 225 -16.46 1.23 12.61
N GLY A 226 -15.14 1.37 12.74
CA GLY A 226 -14.32 0.59 13.67
C GLY A 226 -13.71 -0.66 13.05
N ALA A 227 -13.80 -0.84 11.73
CA ALA A 227 -13.11 -1.91 11.05
C ALA A 227 -11.59 -1.76 11.15
N VAL A 228 -10.91 -2.89 11.30
CA VAL A 228 -9.45 -2.97 11.26
C VAL A 228 -9.05 -3.55 9.91
N GLY A 229 -8.03 -2.96 9.28
CA GLY A 229 -7.53 -3.45 8.01
C GLY A 229 -6.32 -2.64 7.55
N GLY A 230 -5.71 -3.11 6.47
CA GLY A 230 -4.60 -2.41 5.85
C GLY A 230 -5.04 -1.14 5.09
N MET A 231 -4.13 -0.19 4.93
CA MET A 231 -4.34 1.05 4.17
C MET A 231 -3.41 1.18 2.97
N LEU A 232 -2.46 0.24 2.81
CA LEU A 232 -1.46 0.29 1.75
C LEU A 232 -2.12 0.17 0.38
N THR A 233 -2.99 -0.81 0.20
CA THR A 233 -3.61 -1.08 -1.12
C THR A 233 -4.66 -0.04 -1.51
N PRO A 234 -5.51 0.47 -0.60
CA PRO A 234 -6.32 1.65 -0.89
C PRO A 234 -5.49 2.88 -1.29
N ALA A 235 -4.41 3.19 -0.57
CA ALA A 235 -3.52 4.31 -0.92
C ALA A 235 -2.88 4.13 -2.31
N LEU A 236 -2.39 2.91 -2.59
CA LEU A 236 -1.85 2.52 -3.89
C LEU A 236 -2.88 2.70 -5.01
N ALA A 237 -4.12 2.22 -4.79
CA ALA A 237 -5.20 2.32 -5.77
C ALA A 237 -5.62 3.77 -6.03
N THR A 238 -5.68 4.61 -4.99
CA THR A 238 -5.94 6.05 -5.12
C THR A 238 -4.83 6.75 -5.90
N GLY A 239 -3.56 6.42 -5.64
CA GLY A 239 -2.43 6.96 -6.39
C GLY A 239 -2.42 6.52 -7.86
N ALA A 240 -2.75 5.24 -8.12
CA ALA A 240 -2.91 4.73 -9.48
C ALA A 240 -4.04 5.44 -10.23
N ALA A 241 -5.19 5.63 -9.59
CA ALA A 241 -6.31 6.35 -10.16
C ALA A 241 -5.97 7.82 -10.47
N ALA A 242 -5.24 8.50 -9.59
CA ALA A 242 -4.77 9.86 -9.84
C ALA A 242 -3.89 9.93 -11.11
N GLY A 243 -2.89 9.03 -11.23
CA GLY A 243 -2.04 8.98 -12.42
C GLY A 243 -2.83 8.61 -13.69
N SER A 244 -3.84 7.72 -13.57
CA SER A 244 -4.72 7.37 -14.68
C SER A 244 -5.51 8.59 -15.17
N VAL A 245 -6.15 9.33 -14.25
CA VAL A 245 -6.89 10.56 -14.58
C VAL A 245 -5.97 11.57 -15.27
N THR A 246 -4.80 11.85 -14.69
CA THR A 246 -3.85 12.81 -15.27
C THR A 246 -3.44 12.42 -16.69
N THR A 247 -3.14 11.14 -16.91
CA THR A 247 -2.68 10.67 -18.23
C THR A 247 -3.79 10.68 -19.27
N LEU A 248 -5.01 10.25 -18.89
CA LEU A 248 -6.16 10.24 -19.79
C LEU A 248 -6.57 11.67 -20.20
N VAL A 249 -6.54 12.63 -19.26
CA VAL A 249 -6.76 14.04 -19.55
C VAL A 249 -5.67 14.56 -20.49
N LEU A 250 -4.39 14.28 -20.20
CA LEU A 250 -3.29 14.75 -21.04
C LEU A 250 -3.36 14.18 -22.46
N ASN A 251 -3.63 12.88 -22.61
CA ASN A 251 -3.79 12.24 -23.91
C ASN A 251 -5.00 12.81 -24.68
N HIS A 252 -6.10 13.13 -24.00
CA HIS A 252 -7.28 13.70 -24.64
C HIS A 252 -7.03 15.14 -25.14
N PHE A 253 -6.44 16.00 -24.33
CA PHE A 253 -6.27 17.42 -24.67
C PHE A 253 -5.01 17.74 -25.48
N ALA A 254 -3.90 17.06 -25.19
CA ALA A 254 -2.62 17.29 -25.88
C ALA A 254 -2.40 16.35 -27.07
N GLY A 255 -3.33 15.43 -27.34
CA GLY A 255 -3.21 14.43 -28.42
C GLY A 255 -2.03 13.46 -28.23
N THR A 256 -1.54 13.31 -27.00
CA THR A 256 -0.43 12.41 -26.68
C THR A 256 -0.89 10.96 -26.56
N SER A 257 0.03 10.03 -26.75
CA SER A 257 -0.19 8.58 -26.58
C SER A 257 0.63 8.01 -25.43
N ILE A 258 0.61 8.68 -24.27
CA ILE A 258 1.39 8.25 -23.10
C ILE A 258 0.74 7.00 -22.49
N HIS A 259 1.56 6.01 -22.15
CA HIS A 259 1.11 4.78 -21.49
C HIS A 259 0.55 5.06 -20.10
N VAL A 260 -0.76 4.89 -19.96
CA VAL A 260 -1.52 5.10 -18.70
C VAL A 260 -0.95 4.23 -17.59
N SER A 261 -0.71 2.94 -17.85
CA SER A 261 -0.17 1.97 -16.88
C SER A 261 1.10 2.45 -16.17
N ALA A 262 2.07 2.97 -16.93
CA ALA A 262 3.35 3.43 -16.41
C ALA A 262 3.19 4.68 -15.53
N VAL A 263 2.40 5.68 -15.95
CA VAL A 263 2.16 6.90 -15.18
C VAL A 263 1.31 6.63 -13.93
N SER A 264 0.32 5.73 -14.03
CA SER A 264 -0.51 5.32 -12.89
C SER A 264 0.33 4.67 -11.79
N LEU A 265 1.19 3.70 -12.13
CA LEU A 265 2.08 3.08 -11.15
C LEU A 265 3.13 4.07 -10.61
N MET A 266 3.65 4.96 -11.46
CA MET A 266 4.56 6.02 -11.04
C MET A 266 3.92 6.94 -9.99
N CYS A 267 2.67 7.37 -10.20
CA CYS A 267 1.92 8.15 -9.24
C CYS A 267 1.60 7.33 -7.96
N ALA A 268 1.26 6.05 -8.11
CA ALA A 268 1.03 5.15 -7.00
C ALA A 268 2.28 4.98 -6.10
N ALA A 269 3.47 4.86 -6.70
CA ALA A 269 4.74 4.83 -5.97
C ALA A 269 4.98 6.15 -5.21
N GLY A 270 4.69 7.29 -5.84
CA GLY A 270 4.72 8.60 -5.19
C GLY A 270 3.79 8.68 -3.98
N VAL A 271 2.52 8.31 -4.13
CA VAL A 271 1.52 8.32 -3.03
C VAL A 271 1.91 7.35 -1.91
N LEU A 272 2.42 6.17 -2.23
CA LEU A 272 2.93 5.23 -1.23
C LEU A 272 4.15 5.77 -0.48
N ALA A 273 5.04 6.52 -1.14
CA ALA A 273 6.18 7.14 -0.49
C ALA A 273 5.77 8.13 0.60
N ILE A 274 4.66 8.86 0.38
CA ILE A 274 4.07 9.80 1.33
C ILE A 274 3.36 9.07 2.47
N THR A 275 2.50 8.10 2.14
CA THR A 275 1.67 7.40 3.14
C THR A 275 2.48 6.45 4.01
N GLN A 276 3.53 5.81 3.47
CA GLN A 276 4.40 4.88 4.21
C GLN A 276 5.68 5.53 4.74
N ARG A 277 5.99 6.78 4.36
CA ARG A 277 7.25 7.48 4.69
C ARG A 277 8.51 6.66 4.35
N ALA A 278 8.43 5.85 3.29
CA ALA A 278 9.49 4.94 2.87
C ALA A 278 9.57 4.90 1.33
N PRO A 279 10.27 5.86 0.69
CA PRO A 279 10.27 5.99 -0.77
C PRO A 279 10.87 4.77 -1.49
N LEU A 280 11.94 4.20 -0.96
CA LEU A 280 12.54 2.99 -1.56
C LEU A 280 11.58 1.80 -1.52
N PHE A 281 10.93 1.57 -0.38
CA PHE A 281 9.91 0.53 -0.25
C PHE A 281 8.79 0.76 -1.26
N ALA A 282 8.28 1.99 -1.36
CA ALA A 282 7.19 2.32 -2.29
C ALA A 282 7.57 2.03 -3.75
N ALA A 283 8.74 2.49 -4.20
CA ALA A 283 9.20 2.28 -5.58
C ALA A 283 9.40 0.80 -5.90
N LEU A 284 10.11 0.05 -5.04
CA LEU A 284 10.36 -1.38 -5.25
C LEU A 284 9.09 -2.22 -5.12
N PHE A 285 8.22 -1.93 -4.14
CA PHE A 285 6.96 -2.63 -3.96
C PHE A 285 6.05 -2.49 -5.19
N VAL A 286 5.91 -1.27 -5.73
CA VAL A 286 5.11 -1.02 -6.93
C VAL A 286 5.71 -1.68 -8.16
N TRP A 287 7.03 -1.58 -8.32
CA TRP A 287 7.74 -2.24 -9.41
C TRP A 287 7.54 -3.76 -9.35
N GLU A 288 7.74 -4.39 -8.20
CA GLU A 288 7.69 -5.84 -8.06
C GLU A 288 6.27 -6.40 -8.19
N LEU A 289 5.25 -5.57 -7.93
CA LEU A 289 3.84 -5.93 -8.09
C LEU A 289 3.43 -6.08 -9.57
N ALA A 290 4.02 -5.30 -10.46
CA ALA A 290 3.71 -5.29 -11.90
C ALA A 290 4.84 -5.86 -12.78
N ARG A 291 6.04 -5.98 -12.23
CA ARG A 291 7.29 -6.43 -12.87
C ARG A 291 7.54 -5.80 -14.25
N PRO A 292 7.49 -4.46 -14.39
CA PRO A 292 7.85 -3.80 -15.64
C PRO A 292 9.36 -3.91 -15.91
N PRO A 293 9.82 -3.54 -17.12
CA PRO A 293 11.23 -3.40 -17.43
C PRO A 293 11.99 -2.60 -16.36
N TYR A 294 13.24 -2.97 -16.08
CA TYR A 294 14.04 -2.39 -14.99
C TYR A 294 14.20 -0.86 -15.04
N TRP A 295 14.14 -0.23 -16.22
CA TRP A 295 14.23 1.23 -16.34
C TRP A 295 13.06 1.95 -15.66
N LEU A 296 11.86 1.33 -15.60
CA LEU A 296 10.71 1.88 -14.90
C LEU A 296 10.89 1.86 -13.37
N LEU A 297 11.72 0.97 -12.83
CA LEU A 297 12.09 1.03 -11.40
C LEU A 297 12.77 2.36 -11.08
N ALA A 298 13.67 2.84 -11.95
CA ALA A 298 14.33 4.12 -11.77
C ALA A 298 13.33 5.28 -11.84
N VAL A 299 12.37 5.23 -12.77
CA VAL A 299 11.28 6.23 -12.87
C VAL A 299 10.42 6.25 -11.61
N PHE A 300 10.02 5.09 -11.10
CA PHE A 300 9.22 5.00 -9.87
C PHE A 300 10.02 5.47 -8.65
N ALA A 301 11.32 5.20 -8.61
CA ALA A 301 12.21 5.72 -7.59
C ALA A 301 12.30 7.26 -7.66
N ILE A 302 12.48 7.84 -8.85
CA ILE A 302 12.48 9.30 -9.02
C ILE A 302 11.18 9.90 -8.50
N ALA A 303 10.02 9.37 -8.88
CA ALA A 303 8.72 9.86 -8.41
C ALA A 303 8.58 9.75 -6.88
N ALA A 304 8.92 8.59 -6.31
CA ALA A 304 8.81 8.32 -4.87
C ALA A 304 9.75 9.21 -4.03
N TYR A 305 11.02 9.31 -4.41
CA TYR A 305 11.99 10.13 -3.71
C TYR A 305 11.72 11.63 -3.86
N THR A 306 11.28 12.07 -5.05
CA THR A 306 10.92 13.48 -5.28
C THR A 306 9.69 13.86 -4.46
N ALA A 307 8.64 13.05 -4.47
CA ALA A 307 7.45 13.29 -3.64
C ALA A 307 7.80 13.32 -2.16
N HIS A 308 8.60 12.36 -1.68
CA HIS A 308 9.06 12.33 -0.29
C HIS A 308 9.93 13.56 0.07
N GLY A 309 10.82 13.98 -0.82
CA GLY A 309 11.64 15.18 -0.65
C GLY A 309 10.80 16.45 -0.54
N LEU A 310 9.79 16.62 -1.40
CA LEU A 310 8.84 17.73 -1.35
C LEU A 310 8.06 17.75 -0.02
N GLN A 311 7.65 16.59 0.49
CA GLN A 311 7.01 16.49 1.80
C GLN A 311 7.94 16.94 2.92
N LEU A 312 9.20 16.49 2.93
CA LEU A 312 10.18 16.88 3.95
C LEU A 312 10.47 18.38 3.92
N MET A 313 10.57 18.98 2.73
CA MET A 313 10.73 20.42 2.58
C MET A 313 9.54 21.20 3.16
N ARG A 314 8.31 20.70 2.92
CA ARG A 314 7.09 21.30 3.48
C ARG A 314 7.05 21.19 5.01
N GLU A 315 7.40 20.02 5.57
CA GLU A 315 7.45 19.80 7.01
C GLU A 315 8.50 20.70 7.68
N ARG A 316 9.68 20.88 7.07
CA ARG A 316 10.71 21.82 7.55
C ARG A 316 10.22 23.26 7.55
N ARG A 317 9.65 23.74 6.44
CA ARG A 317 9.09 25.10 6.34
C ARG A 317 7.98 25.37 7.37
N ALA A 318 7.15 24.36 7.67
CA ALA A 318 6.10 24.49 8.67
C ALA A 318 6.64 24.52 10.12
N ALA A 319 7.85 23.99 10.34
CA ALA A 319 8.53 24.00 11.64
C ALA A 319 9.42 25.25 11.84
N ASP A 320 9.67 26.04 10.79
CA ASP A 320 10.47 27.26 10.88
C ASP A 320 9.71 28.35 11.65
N PRO A 321 10.24 28.85 12.78
CA PRO A 321 9.55 29.81 13.64
C PRO A 321 9.27 31.16 12.96
N VAL A 322 10.02 31.50 11.91
CA VAL A 322 9.85 32.74 11.13
C VAL A 322 8.60 32.70 10.23
N VAL A 323 8.17 31.51 9.80
CA VAL A 323 6.95 31.31 9.00
C VAL A 323 5.74 30.98 9.88
N ALA A 324 5.98 30.53 11.12
CA ALA A 324 4.95 30.17 12.09
C ALA A 324 4.42 31.35 12.93
N ALA A 325 4.97 32.56 12.77
CA ALA A 325 4.43 33.77 13.38
C ALA A 325 3.24 34.29 12.56
N PRO A 326 2.10 34.63 13.20
CA PRO A 326 0.87 35.06 12.53
C PRO A 326 1.01 36.39 11.78
#